data_AF-A0A7V9Q7T1-F1
#
_entry.id   AF-A0A7V9Q7T1-F1
#
_cell.length_a   1.000
_cell.length_b   1.000
_cell.length_c   1.000
_cell.angle_alpha   90.00
_cell.angle_beta   90.00
_cell.angle_gamma   90.00
#
_symmetry.space_group_name_H-M   'P 1'
#
loop_
_entity.id
_entity.type
_entity.pdbx_description
1 polymer ?
#
loop_
_entity_poly.entity_id
_entity_poly.type
_entity_poly.pdbx_seq_one_letter_code
_entity_poly.pdbx_strand_id
1 'polypeptide(L)'
;MTYINLNWGDKKLMKQSRKVISGFIVAGFAALYFAAMMPDAHSYPPFLNKAKQLGFPAKDCAYCHTSPQGGDANNARGNWLIAQKKERSANTVDVSWLKDYKATGTKAAPKKGAKKKA
;
A
#
# COMPACT_ATOMS: atom_id res chain seq x y z
N MET A 1 50.30 -48.04 17.42
CA MET A 1 48.83 -47.84 17.49
C MET A 1 48.59 -46.53 18.24
N THR A 2 48.34 -45.45 17.51
CA THR A 2 48.17 -44.11 18.11
C THR A 2 46.67 -43.78 18.12
N TYR A 3 46.06 -43.80 19.30
CA TYR A 3 44.69 -43.35 19.50
C TYR A 3 44.64 -41.82 19.41
N ILE A 4 43.95 -41.29 18.41
CA ILE A 4 43.66 -39.85 18.31
C ILE A 4 42.57 -39.54 19.33
N ASN A 5 42.95 -38.84 20.40
CA ASN A 5 42.02 -38.26 21.38
C ASN A 5 41.25 -37.10 20.71
N LEU A 6 40.03 -37.37 20.24
CA LEU A 6 39.11 -36.33 19.77
C LEU A 6 38.60 -35.52 20.97
N ASN A 7 39.20 -34.34 21.08
CA ASN A 7 39.08 -33.38 22.18
C ASN A 7 37.63 -32.96 22.44
N TRP A 8 37.27 -32.86 23.72
CA TRP A 8 35.93 -32.56 24.24
C TRP A 8 35.48 -31.10 23.93
N GLY A 9 36.40 -30.24 23.50
CA GLY A 9 36.18 -28.82 23.17
C GLY A 9 35.35 -28.56 21.91
N ASP A 10 35.41 -29.43 20.89
CA ASP A 10 34.70 -29.23 19.62
C ASP A 10 33.17 -29.31 19.77
N LYS A 11 32.70 -30.14 20.70
CA LYS A 11 31.25 -30.38 20.89
C LYS A 11 30.54 -29.14 21.44
N LYS A 12 31.26 -28.33 22.23
CA LYS A 12 30.74 -27.09 22.82
C LYS A 12 30.72 -25.95 21.78
N LEU A 13 31.78 -25.84 20.99
CA LEU A 13 31.84 -24.91 19.86
C LEU A 13 30.75 -25.20 18.82
N MET A 14 30.53 -26.49 18.50
CA MET A 14 29.50 -26.95 17.56
C MET A 14 28.07 -26.70 18.04
N LYS A 15 27.79 -26.82 19.35
CA LYS A 15 26.46 -26.47 19.91
C LYS A 15 26.22 -24.97 19.92
N GLN A 16 27.26 -24.17 20.19
CA GLN A 16 27.14 -22.72 20.23
C GLN A 16 26.95 -22.14 18.82
N SER A 17 27.72 -22.60 17.84
CA SER A 17 27.57 -22.23 16.43
C SER A 17 26.22 -22.68 15.84
N ARG A 18 25.71 -23.88 16.17
CA ARG A 18 24.35 -24.30 15.76
C ARG A 18 23.22 -23.40 16.30
N LYS A 19 23.34 -22.88 17.53
CA LYS A 19 22.38 -21.93 18.10
C LYS A 19 22.42 -20.57 17.40
N VAL A 20 23.62 -20.10 17.05
CA VAL A 20 23.79 -18.82 16.34
C VAL A 20 23.27 -18.93 14.90
N ILE A 21 23.65 -19.99 14.18
CA ILE A 21 23.21 -20.24 12.79
C ILE A 21 21.69 -20.42 12.71
N SER A 22 21.07 -21.18 13.63
CA SER A 22 19.62 -21.33 13.66
C SER A 22 18.90 -20.00 13.96
N GLY A 23 19.46 -19.15 14.82
CA GLY A 23 18.94 -17.80 15.05
C GLY A 23 18.95 -16.93 13.79
N PHE A 24 20.04 -16.94 13.03
CA PHE A 24 20.13 -16.20 11.76
C PHE A 24 19.18 -16.74 10.68
N ILE A 25 18.99 -18.06 10.61
CA ILE A 25 18.04 -18.67 9.67
C ILE A 25 16.61 -18.23 10.01
N VAL A 26 16.20 -18.33 11.28
CA VAL A 26 14.86 -17.93 11.72
C VAL A 26 14.63 -16.44 11.51
N ALA A 27 15.62 -15.59 11.82
CA ALA A 27 15.54 -14.15 11.59
C ALA A 27 15.47 -13.81 10.09
N GLY A 28 16.22 -14.53 9.24
CA GLY A 28 16.17 -14.37 7.78
C GLY A 28 14.81 -14.75 7.19
N PHE A 29 14.23 -15.87 7.64
CA PHE A 29 12.88 -16.27 7.23
C PHE A 29 11.81 -15.29 7.72
N ALA A 30 11.92 -14.79 8.97
CA ALA A 30 11.00 -13.78 9.49
C ALA A 30 11.08 -12.47 8.70
N ALA A 31 12.28 -12.03 8.33
CA ALA A 31 12.48 -10.83 7.49
C ALA A 31 11.91 -11.01 6.08
N LEU A 32 12.11 -12.18 5.45
CA LEU A 32 11.51 -12.51 4.15
C LEU A 32 9.99 -12.56 4.22
N TYR A 33 9.42 -13.13 5.27
CA TYR A 33 7.97 -13.17 5.48
C TYR A 33 7.39 -11.76 5.62
N PHE A 34 8.08 -10.87 6.35
CA PHE A 34 7.66 -9.48 6.52
C PHE A 34 7.78 -8.67 5.22
N ALA A 35 8.83 -8.88 4.44
CA ALA A 35 9.02 -8.24 3.14
C ALA A 35 7.94 -8.65 2.12
N ALA A 36 7.52 -9.91 2.12
CA ALA A 36 6.46 -10.42 1.25
C ALA A 36 5.06 -9.85 1.59
N MET A 37 4.91 -9.24 2.77
CA MET A 37 3.64 -8.66 3.24
C MET A 37 3.56 -7.14 3.01
N MET A 38 4.56 -6.54 2.35
CA MET A 38 4.52 -5.12 2.03
C MET A 38 3.56 -4.85 0.85
N PRO A 39 2.64 -3.89 0.98
CA PRO A 39 1.77 -3.51 -0.12
C PRO A 39 2.58 -2.80 -1.22
N ASP A 40 2.32 -3.16 -2.47
CA ASP A 40 2.94 -2.52 -3.63
C ASP A 40 2.54 -1.04 -3.74
N ALA A 41 3.50 -0.15 -3.53
CA ALA A 41 3.35 1.28 -3.82
C ALA A 41 3.59 1.56 -5.31
N HIS A 42 2.62 1.25 -6.16
CA HIS A 42 2.72 1.51 -7.60
C HIS A 42 2.48 3.00 -7.93
N SER A 43 3.54 3.70 -8.31
CA SER A 43 3.58 5.15 -8.61
C SER A 43 3.22 5.56 -10.04
N TYR A 44 2.49 4.73 -10.80
CA TYR A 44 1.97 5.08 -12.14
C TYR A 44 0.45 4.93 -12.11
N PRO A 45 -0.37 5.97 -12.38
CA PRO A 45 -1.72 6.07 -11.83
C PRO A 45 -2.60 4.94 -12.37
N PRO A 46 -2.75 3.82 -11.62
CA PRO A 46 -3.48 2.66 -12.10
C PRO A 46 -4.95 3.04 -12.37
N PHE A 47 -5.40 4.15 -11.79
CA PHE A 47 -6.73 4.69 -11.89
C PHE A 47 -7.12 5.20 -13.27
N LEU A 48 -6.23 5.87 -14.03
CA LEU A 48 -6.60 6.38 -15.36
C LEU A 48 -6.80 5.23 -16.35
N ASN A 49 -5.87 4.27 -16.34
CA ASN A 49 -5.98 3.06 -17.16
C ASN A 49 -7.18 2.21 -16.74
N LYS A 50 -7.39 2.03 -15.43
CA LYS A 50 -8.58 1.31 -14.91
C LYS A 50 -9.88 2.03 -15.30
N ALA A 51 -9.91 3.37 -15.29
CA ALA A 51 -11.07 4.13 -15.75
C ALA A 51 -11.39 3.85 -17.22
N LYS A 52 -10.36 3.87 -18.09
CA LYS A 52 -10.51 3.56 -19.52
C LYS A 52 -10.98 2.12 -19.75
N GLN A 53 -10.40 1.16 -19.03
CA GLN A 53 -10.80 -0.26 -19.10
C GLN A 53 -12.25 -0.49 -18.67
N LEU A 54 -12.72 0.26 -17.68
CA LEU A 54 -14.11 0.23 -17.22
C LEU A 54 -15.08 1.02 -18.14
N GLY A 55 -14.58 1.59 -19.24
CA GLY A 55 -15.39 2.32 -20.22
C GLY A 55 -15.73 3.76 -19.83
N PHE A 56 -15.09 4.32 -18.81
CA PHE A 56 -15.28 5.73 -18.47
C PHE A 56 -14.55 6.64 -19.47
N PRO A 57 -15.09 7.84 -19.77
CA PRO A 57 -14.49 8.80 -20.71
C PRO A 57 -13.28 9.55 -20.11
N ALA A 58 -12.40 8.83 -19.42
CA ALA A 58 -11.23 9.38 -18.76
C ALA A 58 -10.09 9.54 -19.76
N LYS A 59 -9.87 10.76 -20.26
CA LYS A 59 -8.83 11.05 -21.26
C LYS A 59 -7.46 11.26 -20.62
N ASP A 60 -7.43 12.05 -19.55
CA ASP A 60 -6.23 12.53 -18.87
C ASP A 60 -6.44 12.67 -17.35
N CYS A 61 -5.44 13.20 -16.65
CA CYS A 61 -5.49 13.43 -15.21
C CYS A 61 -6.58 14.43 -14.80
N ALA A 62 -6.98 15.35 -15.68
CA ALA A 62 -8.05 16.33 -15.41
C ALA A 62 -9.42 15.65 -15.26
N TYR A 63 -9.53 14.36 -15.60
CA TYR A 63 -10.72 13.58 -15.27
C TYR A 63 -10.97 13.50 -13.75
N CYS A 64 -9.94 13.43 -12.91
CA CYS A 64 -10.10 13.43 -11.44
C CYS A 64 -9.50 14.66 -10.76
N HIS A 65 -8.49 15.26 -11.38
CA HIS A 65 -7.79 16.44 -10.88
C HIS A 65 -8.32 17.73 -11.51
N THR A 66 -7.93 18.87 -10.93
CA THR A 66 -8.20 20.18 -11.53
C THR A 66 -7.21 20.55 -12.63
N SER A 67 -6.11 19.79 -12.75
CA SER A 67 -5.00 20.05 -13.66
C SER A 67 -4.72 18.82 -14.53
N PRO A 68 -4.41 18.98 -15.83
CA PRO A 68 -4.03 17.87 -16.71
C PRO A 68 -2.69 17.24 -16.32
N GLN A 69 -1.83 17.96 -15.59
CA GLN A 69 -0.61 17.38 -14.99
C GLN A 69 -0.91 16.54 -13.74
N GLY A 70 -2.14 16.52 -13.23
CA GLY A 70 -2.49 15.90 -11.95
C GLY A 70 -2.10 16.76 -10.74
N GLY A 71 -1.86 16.12 -9.60
CA GLY A 71 -1.45 16.76 -8.34
C GLY A 71 -2.48 16.62 -7.22
N ASP A 72 -2.27 17.25 -6.07
CA ASP A 72 -3.14 17.03 -4.90
C ASP A 72 -4.55 17.64 -5.05
N ALA A 73 -4.71 18.57 -5.99
CA ALA A 73 -5.96 19.25 -6.24
C ALA A 73 -6.93 18.35 -7.04
N ASN A 74 -8.04 17.98 -6.41
CA ASN A 74 -9.09 17.14 -6.98
C ASN A 74 -10.29 17.97 -7.41
N ASN A 75 -10.90 17.60 -8.54
CA ASN A 75 -12.19 18.15 -8.97
C ASN A 75 -13.35 17.52 -8.17
N ALA A 76 -14.61 17.86 -8.48
CA ALA A 76 -15.77 17.33 -7.77
C ALA A 76 -15.86 15.79 -7.79
N ARG A 77 -15.49 15.16 -8.92
CA ARG A 77 -15.46 13.71 -9.09
C ARG A 77 -14.35 13.08 -8.25
N GLY A 78 -13.14 13.63 -8.29
CA GLY A 78 -12.01 13.14 -7.49
C GLY A 78 -12.30 13.24 -5.98
N ASN A 79 -12.88 14.35 -5.53
CA ASN A 79 -13.28 14.52 -4.14
C ASN A 79 -14.39 13.54 -3.72
N TRP A 80 -15.34 13.26 -4.62
CA TRP A 80 -16.38 12.26 -4.38
C TRP A 80 -15.77 10.86 -4.18
N LEU A 81 -14.80 10.46 -5.00
CA LEU A 81 -14.11 9.18 -4.85
C LEU A 81 -13.34 9.06 -3.53
N ILE A 82 -12.71 10.14 -3.06
CA ILE A 82 -12.05 10.17 -1.75
C ILE A 82 -13.08 10.04 -0.62
N ALA A 83 -14.23 10.69 -0.75
CA ALA A 83 -15.33 10.53 0.21
C ALA A 83 -15.85 9.07 0.24
N GLN A 84 -16.01 8.45 -0.93
CA GLN A 84 -16.41 7.04 -1.04
C GLN A 84 -15.39 6.09 -0.41
N LYS A 85 -14.08 6.35 -0.57
CA LYS A 85 -13.04 5.57 0.12
C LYS A 85 -13.27 5.58 1.63
N LYS A 86 -13.56 6.76 2.20
CA LYS A 86 -13.82 6.92 3.62
C LYS A 86 -15.13 6.25 4.04
N GLU A 87 -16.20 6.44 3.28
CA GLU A 87 -17.51 5.84 3.55
C GLU A 87 -17.48 4.32 3.53
N ARG A 88 -16.69 3.75 2.62
CA ARG A 88 -16.51 2.30 2.45
C ARG A 88 -15.40 1.73 3.32
N SER A 89 -14.73 2.56 4.13
CA SER A 89 -13.54 2.19 4.93
C SER A 89 -12.49 1.43 4.10
N ALA A 90 -12.31 1.82 2.84
CA ALA A 90 -11.43 1.13 1.91
C ALA A 90 -9.98 1.62 2.05
N ASN A 91 -9.02 0.71 1.85
CA ASN A 91 -7.59 1.03 1.91
C ASN A 91 -7.15 1.93 0.74
N THR A 92 -7.78 1.77 -0.42
CA THR A 92 -7.49 2.51 -1.66
C THR A 92 -8.78 3.02 -2.30
N VAL A 93 -8.66 4.06 -3.14
CA VAL A 93 -9.77 4.53 -3.98
C VAL A 93 -10.03 3.51 -5.09
N ASP A 94 -11.28 3.16 -5.37
CA ASP A 94 -11.63 2.34 -6.53
C ASP A 94 -12.46 3.13 -7.56
N VAL A 95 -11.98 3.09 -8.80
CA VAL A 95 -12.59 3.76 -9.95
C VAL A 95 -13.91 3.10 -10.35
N SER A 96 -14.11 1.81 -9.99
CA SER A 96 -15.36 1.11 -10.23
C SER A 96 -16.58 1.79 -9.58
N TRP A 97 -16.36 2.56 -8.51
CA TRP A 97 -17.41 3.33 -7.84
C TRP A 97 -17.97 4.45 -8.71
N LEU A 98 -17.24 4.93 -9.72
CA LEU A 98 -17.71 6.01 -10.60
C LEU A 98 -19.02 5.67 -11.33
N LYS A 99 -19.42 4.40 -11.43
CA LYS A 99 -20.73 4.00 -11.95
C LYS A 99 -21.90 4.58 -11.13
N ASP A 100 -21.67 4.82 -9.84
CA ASP A 100 -22.64 5.36 -8.89
C ASP A 100 -22.55 6.90 -8.81
N TYR A 101 -21.53 7.50 -9.44
CA TYR A 101 -21.34 8.95 -9.44
C TYR A 101 -22.37 9.62 -10.35
N LYS A 102 -23.39 10.21 -9.73
CA LYS A 102 -24.35 11.06 -10.43
C LYS A 102 -23.82 12.49 -10.43
N ALA A 103 -23.48 12.99 -11.62
CA ALA A 103 -23.20 14.40 -11.85
C ALA A 103 -24.50 15.23 -11.80
N THR A 104 -25.31 15.07 -10.76
CA THR A 104 -26.44 15.96 -10.51
C THR A 104 -25.86 17.31 -10.15
N GLY A 105 -26.08 18.31 -11.01
CA GLY A 105 -25.62 19.67 -10.79
C GLY A 105 -25.97 20.16 -9.38
N THR A 106 -25.00 20.81 -8.73
CA THR A 106 -25.17 21.53 -7.45
C THR A 106 -25.28 20.64 -6.20
N LYS A 107 -24.15 20.40 -5.53
CA LYS A 107 -23.83 20.93 -4.18
C LYS A 107 -22.53 20.32 -3.63
N ALA A 108 -21.56 21.21 -3.55
CA ALA A 108 -20.46 21.30 -2.58
C ALA A 108 -20.11 20.06 -1.73
N ALA A 109 -18.84 19.69 -1.87
CA ALA A 109 -17.94 19.15 -0.86
C ALA A 109 -18.47 19.10 0.59
N PRO A 110 -18.27 17.99 1.33
CA PRO A 110 -18.32 18.07 2.78
C PRO A 110 -17.23 19.06 3.22
N LYS A 111 -17.66 20.16 3.86
CA LYS A 111 -16.76 21.17 4.42
C LYS A 111 -15.74 20.49 5.34
N LYS A 112 -14.46 20.77 5.11
CA LYS A 112 -13.39 20.60 6.10
C LYS A 112 -13.91 21.08 7.46
N GLY A 113 -13.74 20.23 8.48
CA GLY A 113 -14.12 20.55 9.84
C GLY A 113 -13.48 21.85 10.30
N ALA A 114 -14.32 22.87 10.48
CA ALA A 114 -14.01 23.96 11.38
C ALA A 114 -14.26 23.45 12.81
N LYS A 115 -13.21 22.97 13.48
CA LYS A 115 -13.18 23.04 14.95
C LYS A 115 -12.39 24.28 15.33
N LYS A 116 -13.14 25.29 15.77
CA LYS A 116 -12.69 26.50 16.46
C LYS A 116 -11.74 26.12 17.60
N LYS A 117 -10.66 26.89 17.74
CA LYS A 117 -9.97 27.05 19.01
C LYS A 117 -10.98 27.58 20.03
N ALA A 118 -11.10 26.91 21.17
CA ALA A 118 -11.64 27.45 22.40
C ALA A 118 -10.45 27.74 23.32
#